data_AF-A0AAU5UB98-F1
#
_entry.id   AF-A0AAU5UB98-F1
#
_cell.length_a   1.000
_cell.length_b   1.000
_cell.length_c   1.000
_cell.angle_alpha   90.00
_cell.angle_beta   90.00
_cell.angle_gamma   90.00
#
_symmetry.space_group_name_H-M   'P 1'
#
loop_
_entity.id
_entity.type
_entity.pdbx_description
1 polymer ?
#
loop_
_entity_poly.entity_id
_entity_poly.type
_entity_poly.pdbx_seq_one_letter_code
_entity_poly.pdbx_strand_id
1 'polypeptide(L)' 'MGMFDNMKDKAGDLVNEHGDQVGEGLDKAGDFADEKTGGKYGDKIDQGTDFAKDQLDNLDGENDDIPDNQS' A
#
# COMPACT_ATOMS: atom_id res chain seq x y z
N MET A 1 -7.15 27.88 7.00
CA MET A 1 -6.03 26.93 7.19
C MET A 1 -6.58 25.73 7.92
N GLY A 2 -6.60 24.59 7.24
CA GLY A 2 -7.26 23.38 7.72
C GLY A 2 -6.40 22.61 8.73
N MET A 3 -7.03 21.66 9.40
CA MET A 3 -6.37 20.73 10.32
C MET A 3 -5.25 19.92 9.63
N PHE A 4 -5.36 19.73 8.31
CA PHE A 4 -4.35 19.08 7.47
C PHE A 4 -3.04 19.87 7.37
N ASP A 5 -3.09 21.19 7.16
CA ASP A 5 -1.89 22.04 7.09
C ASP A 5 -1.12 21.96 8.42
N ASN A 6 -1.85 22.08 9.54
CA ASN A 6 -1.25 21.97 10.88
C ASN A 6 -0.59 20.62 11.14
N MET A 7 -1.16 19.52 10.62
CA MET A 7 -0.59 18.19 10.75
C MET A 7 0.68 18.05 9.89
N LYS A 8 0.66 18.59 8.68
CA LYS A 8 1.80 18.59 7.77
C LYS A 8 2.96 19.41 8.32
N ASP A 9 2.69 20.60 8.86
CA ASP A 9 3.73 21.46 9.46
C ASP A 9 4.35 20.78 10.68
N LYS A 10 3.54 20.22 11.59
CA LYS A 10 4.03 19.46 12.75
C LYS A 10 4.81 18.20 12.37
N ALA A 11 4.38 17.48 11.34
CA ALA A 11 5.11 16.34 10.83
C ALA A 11 6.46 16.77 10.23
N GLY A 12 6.48 17.89 9.50
CA GLY A 12 7.72 18.49 8.97
C GLY A 12 8.70 18.87 10.08
N ASP A 13 8.24 19.52 11.14
CA ASP A 13 9.10 19.87 12.28
C ASP A 13 9.65 18.63 12.99
N LEU A 14 8.82 17.60 13.21
CA LEU A 14 9.25 16.33 13.80
C LEU A 14 10.25 15.58 12.93
N VAL A 15 10.09 15.62 11.60
CA VAL A 15 11.05 15.02 10.66
C VAL A 15 12.38 15.80 10.67
N ASN A 16 12.35 17.13 10.79
CA ASN A 16 13.57 17.93 10.87
C ASN A 16 14.32 17.74 12.19
N GLU A 17 13.59 17.60 13.31
CA GLU A 17 14.18 17.53 14.65
C GLU A 17 14.53 16.07 15.05
N HIS A 18 13.82 15.08 14.53
CA HIS A 18 13.90 13.66 14.91
C HIS A 18 13.76 12.70 13.70
N GLY A 19 14.23 13.09 12.52
CA GLY A 19 14.08 12.32 11.27
C GLY A 19 14.51 10.86 11.36
N ASP A 20 15.58 10.55 12.10
CA ASP A 20 16.03 9.18 12.33
C ASP A 20 15.01 8.34 13.13
N GLN A 21 14.36 8.93 14.14
CA GLN A 21 13.30 8.26 14.92
C GLN A 21 12.00 8.15 14.14
N VAL A 22 11.72 9.08 13.23
CA VAL A 22 10.57 8.97 12.32
C VAL A 22 10.79 7.79 11.36
N GLY A 23 11.99 7.63 10.82
CA GLY A 23 12.37 6.47 10.00
C GLY A 23 12.22 5.14 10.76
N GLU A 24 12.83 5.01 11.94
CA GLU A 24 12.69 3.81 12.77
C GLU A 24 11.23 3.54 13.20
N GLY A 25 10.44 4.59 13.42
CA GLY A 25 9.03 4.48 13.77
C GLY A 25 8.15 4.03 12.61
N LEU A 26 8.46 4.46 11.39
CA LEU A 26 7.79 4.05 10.15
C LEU A 26 8.10 2.60 9.80
N ASP A 27 9.36 2.19 9.86
CA ASP A 27 9.76 0.79 9.61
C ASP A 27 9.10 -0.14 10.63
N LYS A 28 9.13 0.21 11.92
CA LYS A 28 8.39 -0.56 12.95
C LYS A 28 6.88 -0.54 12.76
N ALA A 29 6.31 0.55 12.27
CA ALA A 29 4.88 0.60 12.00
C ALA A 29 4.50 -0.29 10.82
N GLY A 30 5.36 -0.35 9.79
CA GLY A 30 5.25 -1.28 8.67
C GLY A 30 5.32 -2.72 9.14
N ASP A 31 6.38 -3.09 9.86
CA ASP A 31 6.58 -4.44 10.41
C ASP A 31 5.45 -4.83 11.37
N PHE A 32 5.03 -3.91 12.25
CA PHE A 32 3.95 -4.18 13.19
C PHE A 32 2.60 -4.29 12.49
N ALA A 33 2.35 -3.51 11.44
CA ALA A 33 1.14 -3.64 10.63
C ALA A 33 1.15 -4.97 9.87
N ASP A 34 2.28 -5.35 9.27
CA ASP A 34 2.42 -6.59 8.52
C ASP A 34 2.33 -7.82 9.43
N GLU A 35 2.99 -7.80 10.59
CA GLU A 35 2.94 -8.86 11.61
C GLU A 35 1.53 -8.98 12.23
N LYS A 36 0.91 -7.84 12.58
CA LYS A 36 -0.44 -7.83 13.17
C LYS A 36 -1.52 -8.20 12.16
N THR A 37 -1.26 -7.95 10.89
CA THR A 37 -2.11 -8.42 9.80
C THR A 37 -1.72 -9.81 9.36
N GLY A 38 -0.56 -10.33 9.77
CA GLY A 38 -0.06 -11.66 9.44
C GLY A 38 0.12 -11.87 7.94
N GLY A 39 0.45 -10.80 7.20
CA GLY A 39 0.41 -10.81 5.74
C GLY A 39 -1.00 -10.93 5.15
N LYS A 40 -2.09 -10.80 5.93
CA LYS A 40 -3.50 -10.93 5.46
C LYS A 40 -3.93 -9.90 4.44
N TYR A 41 -3.14 -8.86 4.20
CA TYR A 41 -3.39 -7.96 3.08
C TYR A 41 -2.84 -8.49 1.77
N GLY A 42 -1.98 -9.52 1.76
CA GLY A 42 -1.63 -10.29 0.57
C GLY A 42 -2.89 -10.80 -0.13
N ASP A 43 -3.78 -11.48 0.59
CA ASP A 43 -5.04 -11.98 0.03
C ASP A 43 -5.93 -10.87 -0.56
N LYS A 44 -5.94 -9.66 0.04
CA LYS A 44 -6.72 -8.52 -0.46
C LYS A 44 -6.03 -7.80 -1.62
N ILE A 45 -4.70 -7.79 -1.64
CA ILE A 45 -3.89 -7.26 -2.73
C ILE A 45 -3.99 -8.20 -3.94
N ASP A 46 -3.94 -9.51 -3.72
CA ASP A 46 -4.14 -10.54 -4.74
C ASP A 46 -5.58 -10.48 -5.28
N GLN A 47 -6.61 -10.48 -4.43
CA GLN A 47 -7.99 -10.27 -4.88
C GLN A 47 -8.20 -8.94 -5.60
N GLY A 48 -7.55 -7.87 -5.13
CA GLY A 48 -7.62 -6.56 -5.77
C GLY A 48 -6.92 -6.55 -7.14
N THR A 49 -5.82 -7.29 -7.27
CA THR A 49 -5.05 -7.41 -8.50
C THR A 49 -5.78 -8.29 -9.52
N ASP A 50 -6.36 -9.41 -9.10
CA ASP A 50 -7.17 -10.28 -9.96
C ASP A 50 -8.43 -9.56 -10.43
N PHE A 51 -9.12 -8.84 -9.54
CA PHE A 51 -10.27 -8.01 -9.94
C PHE A 51 -9.88 -6.87 -10.89
N ALA A 52 -8.70 -6.27 -10.68
CA ALA A 52 -8.19 -5.23 -11.57
C ALA A 52 -7.79 -5.80 -12.94
N LYS A 53 -7.17 -6.97 -12.99
CA LYS A 53 -6.89 -7.70 -14.23
C LYS A 53 -8.17 -8.07 -14.96
N ASP A 54 -9.15 -8.66 -14.29
CA ASP A 54 -10.46 -8.98 -14.86
C ASP A 54 -11.16 -7.74 -15.43
N GLN A 55 -11.11 -6.60 -14.72
CA GLN A 55 -11.68 -5.37 -15.24
C GLN A 55 -10.85 -4.78 -16.39
N LEU A 56 -9.53 -4.87 -16.35
CA LEU A 56 -8.68 -4.42 -17.45
C LEU A 56 -8.94 -5.28 -18.69
N ASP A 57 -9.00 -6.61 -18.57
CA ASP A 57 -9.34 -7.52 -19.67
C ASP A 57 -10.72 -7.24 -20.27
N ASN A 58 -11.71 -6.92 -19.42
CA ASN A 58 -13.04 -6.51 -19.89
C ASN A 58 -13.09 -5.11 -20.51
N LEU A 59 -12.14 -4.23 -20.18
CA LEU A 59 -12.06 -2.86 -20.70
C LEU A 59 -11.21 -2.75 -21.97
N ASP A 60 -10.16 -3.56 -22.10
CA ASP A 60 -9.25 -3.53 -23.25
C ASP A 60 -9.79 -4.31 -24.45
N GLY A 61 -10.73 -5.24 -24.26
CA GLY A 61 -11.45 -5.87 -25.38
C GLY A 61 -10.56 -6.64 -26.36
N GLU A 62 -9.31 -6.92 -26.00
CA GLU A 62 -8.36 -7.70 -26.76
C GLU A 62 -8.13 -9.02 -26.01
N ASN A 63 -8.81 -10.07 -26.48
CA ASN A 63 -8.44 -11.45 -26.18
C ASN A 63 -7.03 -11.67 -26.73
N ASP A 64 -5.97 -11.48 -25.93
CA ASP A 64 -4.67 -12.08 -26.25
C ASP A 64 -3.79 -12.24 -24.99
N ASP A 65 -3.50 -13.52 -24.72
CA ASP A 65 -2.23 -14.00 -24.15
C ASP A 65 -1.88 -13.74 -22.68
N ILE A 66 -2.78 -14.10 -21.75
CA ILE A 66 -2.33 -14.56 -20.42
C ILE A 66 -2.59 -16.07 -20.30
N PRO A 67 -1.58 -16.94 -20.47
CA PRO A 67 -1.73 -18.36 -20.19
C PRO A 67 -1.91 -18.55 -18.69
N ASP A 68 -3.13 -18.92 -18.32
CA ASP A 68 -3.54 -19.33 -16.98
C ASP A 68 -2.83 -20.65 -16.63
N ASN A 69 -1.66 -20.55 -15.99
CA ASN A 69 -0.96 -21.72 -15.47
C ASN A 69 -1.54 -22.08 -14.10
N GLN A 70 -2.71 -22.70 -14.09
CA GLN A 70 -3.19 -23.49 -12.96
C GLN A 70 -2.88 -24.97 -13.21
N SER A 71 -1.97 -25.53 -12.41
CA SER A 71 -1.77 -26.98 -12.19
C SER A 71 -1.79 -27.26 -10.70
#